data_AF-A0A3C0AWD9-F1
#
_entry.id   AF-A0A3C0AWD9-F1
#
_cell.length_a   1.000
_cell.length_b   1.000
_cell.length_c   1.000
_cell.angle_alpha   90.00
_cell.angle_beta   90.00
_cell.angle_gamma   90.00
#
_symmetry.space_group_name_H-M   'P 1'
#
loop_
_entity.id
_entity.type
_entity.pdbx_description
1 polymer ?
#
loop_
_entity_poly.entity_id
_entity_poly.type
_entity_poly.pdbx_seq_one_letter_code
_entity_poly.pdbx_strand_id
1 'polypeptide(L)'
;MMYKIAHIDENAAAINNFYQNFKGDFEILKIKVDANSTIDLIIQASFENKVDAIVVDYMLDEEGDVNFNGNLIFDKIRKIRPHFPIVMLTSHEPQAIDHMEDVHIIYSKDILDGESEDELEIFKTKLKSNIERYYSKFQNTEKRIEELVKKKNESGLEPSEEEALTKLFILMDELDPEGKELPANLIQAGTITKLNDFVSQTKEILEELKKANKK
;
A
#
# COMPACT_ATOMS: atom_id res chain seq x y z
N MET A 1 -2.45 -15.43 12.73
CA MET A 1 -3.15 -15.11 11.48
C MET A 1 -2.12 -15.21 10.37
N MET A 2 -2.48 -15.80 9.23
CA MET A 2 -1.58 -15.91 8.08
C MET A 2 -1.87 -14.72 7.17
N TYR A 3 -0.86 -13.94 6.78
CA TYR A 3 -1.06 -12.79 5.91
C TYR A 3 -1.42 -13.26 4.49
N LYS A 4 -2.25 -12.49 3.80
CA LYS A 4 -2.70 -12.74 2.44
C LYS A 4 -1.94 -11.88 1.44
N ILE A 5 -1.44 -12.48 0.38
CA ILE A 5 -0.64 -11.80 -0.64
C ILE A 5 -1.27 -12.04 -2.01
N ALA A 6 -1.41 -10.98 -2.81
CA ALA A 6 -1.68 -11.15 -4.23
C ALA A 6 -0.37 -11.34 -5.00
N HIS A 7 -0.28 -12.40 -5.80
CA HIS A 7 0.78 -12.59 -6.78
C HIS A 7 0.22 -12.35 -8.17
N ILE A 8 0.78 -11.37 -8.89
CA ILE A 8 0.33 -10.90 -10.20
C ILE A 8 1.43 -11.19 -11.22
N ASP A 9 1.12 -12.02 -12.20
CA ASP A 9 2.04 -12.46 -13.25
C ASP A 9 1.20 -12.94 -14.46
N GLU A 10 1.73 -12.83 -15.66
CA GLU A 10 1.13 -13.32 -16.91
C GLU A 10 1.38 -14.83 -17.11
N ASN A 11 2.48 -15.35 -16.57
CA ASN A 11 2.89 -16.73 -16.75
C ASN A 11 2.32 -17.66 -15.67
N ALA A 12 1.49 -18.63 -16.08
CA ALA A 12 0.86 -19.58 -15.17
C ALA A 12 1.85 -20.50 -14.43
N ALA A 13 3.01 -20.79 -15.02
CA ALA A 13 4.06 -21.56 -14.36
C ALA A 13 4.74 -20.73 -13.27
N ALA A 14 5.02 -19.44 -13.51
CA ALA A 14 5.57 -18.52 -12.52
C ALA A 14 4.63 -18.35 -11.32
N ILE A 15 3.33 -18.14 -11.57
CA ILE A 15 2.30 -18.11 -10.51
C ILE A 15 2.31 -19.37 -9.65
N ASN A 16 2.44 -20.53 -10.28
CA ASN A 16 2.46 -21.80 -9.55
C ASN A 16 3.78 -21.98 -8.78
N ASN A 17 4.92 -21.58 -9.35
CA ASN A 17 6.20 -21.63 -8.67
C ASN A 17 6.18 -20.76 -7.40
N PHE A 18 5.72 -19.51 -7.52
CA PHE A 18 5.52 -18.62 -6.37
C PHE A 18 4.57 -19.26 -5.34
N TYR A 19 3.44 -19.81 -5.77
CA TYR A 19 2.52 -20.46 -4.83
C TYR A 19 3.16 -21.63 -4.06
N GLN A 20 3.93 -22.50 -4.71
CA GLN A 20 4.55 -23.64 -4.01
C GLN A 20 5.53 -23.18 -2.94
N ASN A 21 6.30 -22.12 -3.21
CA ASN A 21 7.31 -21.59 -2.30
C ASN A 21 6.71 -20.83 -1.10
N PHE A 22 5.51 -20.22 -1.23
CA PHE A 22 4.97 -19.29 -0.21
C PHE A 22 3.70 -19.77 0.51
N LYS A 23 2.99 -20.78 0.00
CA LYS A 23 1.71 -21.27 0.57
C LYS A 23 1.78 -21.75 2.04
N GLY A 24 2.99 -22.06 2.54
CA GLY A 24 3.20 -22.46 3.93
C GLY A 24 3.22 -21.29 4.92
N ASP A 25 3.55 -20.10 4.42
CA ASP A 25 3.79 -18.89 5.21
C ASP A 25 2.69 -17.83 5.00
N PHE A 26 2.01 -17.88 3.85
CA PHE A 26 1.07 -16.86 3.39
C PHE A 26 -0.15 -17.48 2.67
N GLU A 27 -1.32 -16.84 2.80
CA GLU A 27 -2.46 -17.11 1.92
C GLU A 27 -2.22 -16.41 0.58
N ILE A 28 -2.29 -17.15 -0.54
CA ILE A 28 -1.93 -16.59 -1.86
C ILE A 28 -3.17 -16.40 -2.72
N LEU A 29 -3.48 -15.15 -3.06
CA LEU A 29 -4.36 -14.80 -4.15
C LEU A 29 -3.55 -14.81 -5.46
N LYS A 30 -3.94 -15.69 -6.38
CA LYS A 30 -3.30 -15.80 -7.71
C LYS A 30 -4.05 -14.91 -8.69
N ILE A 31 -3.38 -13.95 -9.30
CA ILE A 31 -3.94 -13.11 -10.36
C ILE A 31 -3.13 -13.38 -11.63
N LYS A 32 -3.74 -14.10 -12.58
CA LYS A 32 -3.15 -14.26 -13.91
C LYS A 32 -3.52 -13.06 -14.77
N VAL A 33 -2.53 -12.39 -15.33
CA VAL A 33 -2.72 -11.32 -16.31
C VAL A 33 -3.01 -11.96 -17.68
N ASP A 34 -4.04 -11.47 -18.36
CA ASP A 34 -4.49 -11.92 -19.68
C ASP A 34 -5.06 -10.75 -20.49
N ALA A 35 -5.52 -11.00 -21.71
CA ALA A 35 -6.05 -9.98 -22.61
C ALA A 35 -7.27 -9.19 -22.11
N ASN A 36 -7.97 -9.68 -21.07
CA ASN A 36 -9.09 -8.97 -20.45
C ASN A 36 -8.67 -8.18 -19.21
N SER A 37 -7.42 -8.33 -18.79
CA SER A 37 -6.88 -7.71 -17.60
C SER A 37 -6.63 -6.22 -17.83
N THR A 38 -7.00 -5.42 -16.85
CA THR A 38 -6.64 -4.00 -16.79
C THR A 38 -6.06 -3.70 -15.42
N ILE A 39 -5.24 -2.66 -15.34
CA ILE A 39 -4.65 -2.23 -14.06
C ILE A 39 -5.73 -1.99 -13.00
N ASP A 40 -6.88 -1.40 -13.37
CA ASP A 40 -8.01 -1.19 -12.47
C ASP A 40 -8.60 -2.49 -11.92
N LEU A 41 -8.85 -3.47 -12.80
CA LEU A 41 -9.41 -4.76 -12.40
C LEU A 41 -8.47 -5.53 -11.47
N ILE A 42 -7.16 -5.49 -11.74
CA ILE A 42 -6.14 -6.14 -10.92
C ILE A 42 -6.11 -5.53 -9.50
N ILE A 43 -6.09 -4.20 -9.43
CA ILE A 43 -6.09 -3.48 -8.14
C ILE A 43 -7.39 -3.73 -7.38
N GLN A 44 -8.53 -3.64 -8.06
CA GLN A 44 -9.84 -3.90 -7.47
C GLN A 44 -9.91 -5.32 -6.91
N ALA A 45 -9.52 -6.33 -7.70
CA ALA A 45 -9.51 -7.72 -7.26
C ALA A 45 -8.62 -7.92 -6.03
N SER A 46 -7.46 -7.25 -5.97
CA SER A 46 -6.53 -7.31 -4.83
C SER A 46 -7.16 -6.75 -3.55
N PHE A 47 -7.74 -5.54 -3.60
CA PHE A 47 -8.30 -4.90 -2.40
C PHE A 47 -9.65 -5.50 -1.96
N GLU A 48 -10.51 -5.94 -2.88
CA GLU A 48 -11.75 -6.66 -2.54
C GLU A 48 -11.47 -7.98 -1.81
N ASN A 49 -10.35 -8.64 -2.15
CA ASN A 49 -9.88 -9.85 -1.48
C ASN A 49 -9.12 -9.59 -0.18
N LYS A 50 -8.98 -8.32 0.24
CA LYS A 50 -8.32 -7.89 1.48
C LYS A 50 -6.90 -8.44 1.61
N VAL A 51 -6.11 -8.34 0.53
CA VAL A 51 -4.69 -8.72 0.60
C VAL A 51 -3.90 -7.73 1.44
N ASP A 52 -2.91 -8.24 2.17
CA ASP A 52 -2.00 -7.49 3.03
C ASP A 52 -0.76 -6.97 2.28
N ALA A 53 -0.41 -7.61 1.16
CA ALA A 53 0.64 -7.18 0.26
C ALA A 53 0.38 -7.61 -1.19
N ILE A 54 1.07 -6.95 -2.12
CA ILE A 54 1.10 -7.31 -3.54
C ILE A 54 2.54 -7.64 -3.96
N VAL A 55 2.71 -8.74 -4.66
CA VAL A 55 3.92 -9.10 -5.40
C VAL A 55 3.56 -9.13 -6.88
N VAL A 56 4.24 -8.34 -7.69
CA VAL A 56 3.93 -8.17 -9.11
C VAL A 56 5.18 -8.39 -9.95
N ASP A 57 5.04 -9.11 -11.06
CA ASP A 57 6.11 -9.16 -12.04
C ASP A 57 6.28 -7.83 -12.77
N TYR A 58 7.52 -7.47 -13.09
CA TYR A 58 7.81 -6.26 -13.83
C TYR A 58 7.30 -6.33 -15.27
N MET A 59 7.59 -7.42 -15.98
CA MET A 59 7.42 -7.58 -17.42
C MET A 59 6.14 -8.36 -17.74
N LEU A 60 4.99 -7.71 -17.57
CA LEU A 60 3.69 -8.35 -17.78
C LEU A 60 3.28 -8.42 -19.26
N ASP A 61 3.98 -7.71 -20.15
CA ASP A 61 3.64 -7.62 -21.58
C ASP A 61 4.34 -8.67 -22.46
N GLU A 62 5.12 -9.60 -21.89
CA GLU A 62 5.89 -10.60 -22.66
C GLU A 62 5.03 -11.53 -23.52
N GLU A 63 3.88 -11.98 -22.99
CA GLU A 63 2.94 -12.84 -23.74
C GLU A 63 2.13 -12.04 -24.79
N GLY A 64 2.21 -10.71 -24.78
CA GLY A 64 1.49 -9.81 -25.69
C GLY A 64 -0.01 -9.66 -25.40
N ASP A 65 -0.46 -10.23 -24.28
CA ASP A 65 -1.86 -10.16 -23.82
C ASP A 65 -2.22 -8.74 -23.32
N VAL A 66 -1.27 -8.03 -22.73
CA VAL A 66 -1.45 -6.66 -22.23
C VAL A 66 -0.36 -5.73 -22.76
N ASN A 67 -0.59 -4.42 -22.64
CA ASN A 67 0.33 -3.37 -23.07
C ASN A 67 0.85 -2.52 -21.89
N PHE A 68 0.88 -3.10 -20.70
CA PHE A 68 1.34 -2.45 -19.48
C PHE A 68 2.24 -3.40 -18.69
N ASN A 69 3.15 -2.81 -17.92
CA ASN A 69 4.09 -3.51 -17.06
C ASN A 69 3.79 -3.26 -15.58
N GLY A 70 4.40 -4.05 -14.69
CA GLY A 70 4.16 -4.04 -13.25
C GLY A 70 4.43 -2.68 -12.59
N ASN A 71 5.33 -1.88 -13.17
CA ASN A 71 5.60 -0.51 -12.70
C ASN A 71 4.35 0.38 -12.75
N LEU A 72 3.48 0.21 -13.74
CA LEU A 72 2.24 1.00 -13.83
C LEU A 72 1.20 0.59 -12.77
N ILE A 73 1.18 -0.70 -12.40
CA ILE A 73 0.39 -1.19 -11.25
C ILE A 73 0.94 -0.59 -9.95
N PHE A 74 2.26 -0.62 -9.77
CA PHE A 74 2.94 -0.02 -8.63
C PHE A 74 2.61 1.47 -8.48
N ASP A 75 2.77 2.27 -9.54
CA ASP A 75 2.51 3.71 -9.53
C ASP A 75 1.06 4.02 -9.16
N LYS A 76 0.12 3.21 -9.66
CA LYS A 76 -1.30 3.42 -9.39
C LYS A 76 -1.65 3.06 -7.95
N ILE A 77 -1.10 1.97 -7.41
CA ILE A 77 -1.27 1.61 -6.00
C ILE A 77 -0.66 2.69 -5.11
N ARG A 78 0.55 3.19 -5.39
CA ARG A 78 1.19 4.24 -4.60
C ARG A 78 0.39 5.55 -4.60
N LYS A 79 -0.35 5.85 -5.68
CA LYS A 79 -1.25 7.01 -5.72
C LYS A 79 -2.50 6.83 -4.85
N ILE A 80 -3.00 5.60 -4.71
CA ILE A 80 -4.24 5.31 -3.96
C ILE A 80 -3.93 5.00 -2.50
N ARG A 81 -2.97 4.11 -2.23
CA ARG A 81 -2.50 3.71 -0.89
C ARG A 81 -0.97 3.85 -0.81
N PRO A 82 -0.45 5.07 -0.52
CA PRO A 82 0.99 5.37 -0.57
C PRO A 82 1.87 4.45 0.25
N HIS A 83 1.37 3.93 1.37
CA HIS A 83 2.14 3.11 2.31
C HIS A 83 1.89 1.60 2.17
N PHE A 84 1.04 1.18 1.22
CA PHE A 84 0.66 -0.23 1.08
C PHE A 84 1.87 -1.10 0.67
N PRO A 85 2.06 -2.29 1.27
CA PRO A 85 3.16 -3.18 0.93
C PRO A 85 3.06 -3.71 -0.50
N ILE A 86 4.00 -3.32 -1.35
CA ILE A 86 4.14 -3.82 -2.72
C ILE A 86 5.61 -4.10 -3.03
N VAL A 87 5.84 -5.22 -3.70
CA VAL A 87 7.16 -5.71 -4.10
C VAL A 87 7.12 -6.12 -5.57
N MET A 88 8.20 -5.87 -6.28
CA MET A 88 8.39 -6.30 -7.65
C MET A 88 9.32 -7.51 -7.69
N LEU A 89 8.92 -8.53 -8.45
CA LEU A 89 9.66 -9.78 -8.59
C LEU A 89 9.88 -10.06 -10.08
N THR A 90 11.10 -9.99 -10.59
CA THR A 90 11.34 -10.06 -12.05
C THR A 90 12.62 -10.80 -12.42
N SER A 91 12.65 -11.37 -13.63
CA SER A 91 13.90 -11.86 -14.26
C SER A 91 14.66 -10.74 -15.01
N HIS A 92 14.11 -9.53 -15.07
CA HIS A 92 14.65 -8.38 -15.82
C HIS A 92 15.10 -7.25 -14.88
N GLU A 93 15.83 -7.57 -13.81
CA GLU A 93 16.24 -6.60 -12.78
C GLU A 93 16.89 -5.33 -13.36
N PRO A 94 17.83 -5.39 -14.33
CA PRO A 94 18.44 -4.17 -14.87
C PRO A 94 17.40 -3.23 -15.48
N GLN A 95 16.40 -3.77 -16.18
CA GLN A 95 15.36 -2.96 -16.80
C GLN A 95 14.42 -2.36 -15.77
N ALA A 96 14.05 -3.12 -14.74
CA ALA A 96 13.24 -2.63 -13.65
C ALA A 96 13.96 -1.50 -12.88
N ILE A 97 15.27 -1.68 -12.61
CA ILE A 97 16.11 -0.67 -11.93
C ILE A 97 16.18 0.64 -12.73
N ASP A 98 16.29 0.56 -14.05
CA ASP A 98 16.39 1.75 -14.91
C ASP A 98 15.08 2.55 -15.00
N HIS A 99 13.92 1.91 -14.78
CA HIS A 99 12.60 2.51 -15.00
C HIS A 99 11.81 2.79 -13.72
N MET A 100 12.31 2.40 -12.55
CA MET A 100 11.64 2.60 -11.27
C MET A 100 12.40 3.56 -10.36
N GLU A 101 11.64 4.42 -9.66
CA GLU A 101 12.21 5.32 -8.66
C GLU A 101 12.64 4.57 -7.37
N ASP A 102 11.86 3.57 -6.95
CA ASP A 102 12.14 2.78 -5.74
C ASP A 102 12.75 1.43 -6.09
N VAL A 103 14.07 1.38 -6.19
CA VAL A 103 14.81 0.14 -6.52
C VAL A 103 14.83 -0.88 -5.37
N HIS A 104 14.53 -0.48 -4.13
CA HIS A 104 14.62 -1.38 -2.96
C HIS A 104 13.48 -2.39 -2.88
N ILE A 105 12.45 -2.20 -3.71
CA ILE A 105 11.32 -3.13 -3.81
C ILE A 105 11.49 -4.13 -4.95
N ILE A 106 12.59 -4.10 -5.71
CA ILE A 106 12.87 -4.99 -6.83
C ILE A 106 13.67 -6.20 -6.33
N TYR A 107 13.24 -7.39 -6.73
CA TYR A 107 13.90 -8.66 -6.41
C TYR A 107 13.97 -9.55 -7.65
N SER A 108 15.08 -10.27 -7.83
CA SER A 108 15.20 -11.30 -8.86
C SER A 108 14.20 -12.43 -8.65
N LYS A 109 13.63 -12.97 -9.73
CA LYS A 109 12.89 -14.24 -9.73
C LYS A 109 13.77 -15.45 -9.41
N ASP A 110 15.08 -15.34 -9.57
CA ASP A 110 16.04 -16.43 -9.31
C ASP A 110 16.00 -16.91 -7.85
N ILE A 111 15.51 -16.08 -6.92
CA ILE A 111 15.28 -16.47 -5.52
C ILE A 111 14.29 -17.65 -5.38
N LEU A 112 13.50 -17.93 -6.42
CA LEU A 112 12.53 -19.02 -6.46
C LEU A 112 13.09 -20.33 -7.03
N ASP A 113 14.30 -20.33 -7.58
CA ASP A 113 14.88 -21.47 -8.31
C ASP A 113 15.51 -22.53 -7.39
N GLY A 114 15.51 -22.28 -6.08
CA GLY A 114 15.97 -23.25 -5.07
C GLY A 114 17.49 -23.40 -4.97
N GLU A 115 18.26 -22.55 -5.66
CA GLU A 115 19.72 -22.54 -5.58
C GLU A 115 20.23 -22.02 -4.21
N SER A 116 19.44 -21.21 -3.52
CA SER A 116 19.75 -20.65 -2.20
C SER A 116 18.49 -20.59 -1.32
N GLU A 117 18.27 -21.61 -0.47
CA GLU A 117 17.18 -21.63 0.51
C GLU A 117 17.23 -20.40 1.45
N ASP A 118 18.44 -19.96 1.80
CA ASP A 118 18.66 -18.80 2.67
C ASP A 118 18.12 -17.50 2.06
N GLU A 119 18.29 -17.29 0.75
CA GLU A 119 17.79 -16.08 0.07
C GLU A 119 16.26 -16.04 0.01
N LEU A 120 15.63 -17.19 -0.25
CA LEU A 120 14.18 -17.31 -0.25
C LEU A 120 13.59 -17.01 1.15
N GLU A 121 14.19 -17.58 2.20
CA GLU A 121 13.74 -17.33 3.58
C GLU A 121 13.97 -15.88 4.04
N ILE A 122 15.07 -15.26 3.61
CA ILE A 122 15.30 -13.83 3.80
C ILE A 122 14.22 -13.01 3.10
N PHE A 123 13.86 -13.35 1.86
CA PHE A 123 12.82 -12.65 1.12
C PHE A 123 11.45 -12.78 1.79
N LYS A 124 11.04 -13.99 2.21
CA LYS A 124 9.81 -14.20 2.98
C LYS A 124 9.80 -13.38 4.27
N THR A 125 10.93 -13.34 4.98
CA THR A 125 11.08 -12.55 6.21
C THR A 125 10.94 -11.05 5.93
N LYS A 126 11.53 -10.54 4.84
CA LYS A 126 11.36 -9.15 4.41
C LYS A 126 9.90 -8.83 4.10
N LEU A 127 9.23 -9.70 3.34
CA LEU A 127 7.83 -9.53 2.96
C LEU A 127 6.91 -9.48 4.19
N LYS A 128 7.08 -10.43 5.11
CA LYS A 128 6.36 -10.44 6.40
C LYS A 128 6.65 -9.19 7.22
N SER A 129 7.91 -8.80 7.33
CA SER A 129 8.30 -7.59 8.08
C SER A 129 7.72 -6.32 7.49
N ASN A 130 7.62 -6.22 6.16
CA ASN A 130 7.00 -5.08 5.49
C ASN A 130 5.51 -4.96 5.82
N ILE A 131 4.79 -6.08 5.80
CA ILE A 131 3.37 -6.14 6.20
C ILE A 131 3.21 -5.76 7.67
N GLU A 132 4.02 -6.33 8.57
CA GLU A 132 3.98 -6.03 10.00
C GLU A 132 4.28 -4.55 10.30
N ARG A 133 5.25 -3.96 9.59
CA ARG A 133 5.58 -2.52 9.72
C ARG A 133 4.45 -1.64 9.24
N TYR A 134 3.77 -2.00 8.15
CA TYR A 134 2.60 -1.28 7.66
C TYR A 134 1.49 -1.24 8.72
N TYR A 135 1.12 -2.40 9.27
CA TYR A 135 0.10 -2.46 10.34
C TYR A 135 0.55 -1.78 11.63
N SER A 136 1.82 -1.92 12.00
CA SER A 136 2.38 -1.23 13.17
C SER A 136 2.32 0.29 12.99
N LYS A 137 2.57 0.79 11.77
CA LYS A 137 2.47 2.22 11.46
C LYS A 137 1.02 2.72 11.63
N PHE A 138 0.04 1.94 11.19
CA PHE A 138 -1.38 2.21 11.42
C PHE A 138 -1.70 2.30 12.92
N GLN A 139 -1.41 1.24 13.68
CA GLN A 139 -1.71 1.15 15.12
C GLN A 139 -1.01 2.25 15.93
N ASN A 140 0.25 2.56 15.63
CA ASN A 140 0.98 3.63 16.30
C ASN A 140 0.41 5.01 15.99
N THR A 141 -0.03 5.23 14.75
CA THR A 141 -0.68 6.49 14.33
C THR A 141 -2.01 6.65 15.05
N GLU A 142 -2.84 5.60 15.09
CA GLU A 142 -4.12 5.58 15.80
C GLU A 142 -3.93 5.88 17.29
N LYS A 143 -3.07 5.12 17.97
CA LYS A 143 -2.76 5.32 19.39
C LYS A 143 -2.31 6.75 19.69
N ARG A 144 -1.47 7.32 18.82
CA ARG A 144 -0.97 8.69 19.02
C ARG A 144 -2.05 9.74 18.84
N ILE A 145 -2.97 9.53 17.90
CA ILE A 145 -4.17 10.37 17.74
C ILE A 145 -5.02 10.29 19.01
N GLU A 146 -5.30 9.09 19.51
CA GLU A 146 -6.08 8.90 20.74
C GLU A 146 -5.48 9.62 21.95
N GLU A 147 -4.16 9.51 22.14
CA GLU A 147 -3.41 10.20 23.20
C GLU A 147 -3.57 11.72 23.13
N LEU A 148 -3.40 12.30 21.94
CA LEU A 148 -3.48 13.74 21.73
C LEU A 148 -4.92 14.26 21.83
N VAL A 149 -5.90 13.52 21.33
CA VAL A 149 -7.33 13.86 21.48
C VAL A 149 -7.73 13.83 22.95
N LYS A 150 -7.29 12.81 23.70
CA LYS A 150 -7.53 12.74 25.14
C LYS A 150 -6.91 13.94 25.87
N LYS A 151 -5.64 14.25 25.59
CA LYS A 151 -4.96 15.40 26.20
C LYS A 151 -5.68 16.72 25.87
N LYS A 152 -6.10 16.91 24.62
CA LYS A 152 -6.87 18.08 24.18
C LYS A 152 -8.11 18.32 25.03
N ASN A 153 -8.83 17.25 25.36
CA ASN A 153 -10.06 17.31 26.15
C ASN A 153 -9.81 17.55 27.65
N GLU A 154 -8.67 17.11 28.18
CA GLU A 154 -8.35 17.22 29.62
C GLU A 154 -7.66 18.53 29.99
N SER A 155 -6.69 18.99 29.18
CA SER A 155 -5.81 20.11 29.53
C SER A 155 -5.47 21.04 28.35
N GLY A 156 -5.99 20.77 27.16
CA GLY A 156 -5.63 21.49 25.93
C GLY A 156 -4.34 20.95 25.29
N LEU A 157 -4.02 21.47 24.10
CA LEU A 157 -2.81 21.12 23.36
C LEU A 157 -1.90 22.34 23.17
N GLU A 158 -0.59 22.11 23.22
CA GLU A 158 0.39 23.10 22.77
C GLU A 158 0.36 23.24 21.24
N PRO A 159 0.77 24.38 20.66
CA PRO A 159 0.77 24.58 19.20
C PRO A 159 1.49 23.48 18.40
N SER A 160 2.61 22.96 18.94
CA SER A 160 3.36 21.86 18.31
C SER A 160 2.60 20.52 18.35
N GLU A 161 1.74 20.33 19.34
CA GLU A 161 0.90 19.14 19.48
C GLU A 161 -0.34 19.22 18.58
N GLU A 162 -0.90 20.41 18.36
CA GLU A 162 -1.94 20.63 17.34
C GLU A 162 -1.41 20.36 15.93
N GLU A 163 -0.20 20.83 15.63
CA GLU A 163 0.47 20.52 14.36
C GLU A 163 0.73 19.02 14.21
N ALA A 164 1.23 18.35 15.26
CA ALA A 164 1.45 16.92 15.25
C ALA A 164 0.15 16.12 15.03
N LEU A 165 -0.92 16.49 15.73
CA LEU A 165 -2.23 15.87 15.58
C LEU A 165 -2.75 16.02 14.13
N THR A 166 -2.56 17.19 13.53
CA THR A 166 -2.93 17.43 12.12
C THR A 166 -2.16 16.51 11.18
N LYS A 167 -0.83 16.40 11.35
CA LYS A 167 0.00 15.50 10.53
C LYS A 167 -0.40 14.03 10.69
N LEU A 168 -0.77 13.61 11.89
CA LEU A 168 -1.21 12.24 12.15
C LEU A 168 -2.55 11.94 11.47
N PHE A 169 -3.49 12.88 11.43
CA PHE A 169 -4.73 12.70 10.69
C PHE A 169 -4.50 12.58 9.18
N ILE A 170 -3.61 13.40 8.61
CA ILE A 170 -3.23 13.28 7.20
C ILE A 170 -2.60 11.91 6.95
N LEU A 171 -1.68 11.48 7.81
CA LEU A 171 -1.05 10.16 7.67
C LEU A 171 -2.06 9.02 7.80
N MET A 172 -3.06 9.13 8.68
CA MET A 172 -4.11 8.13 8.82
C MET A 172 -4.95 8.01 7.55
N ASP A 173 -5.32 9.14 6.93
CA ASP A 173 -6.02 9.18 5.65
C ASP A 173 -5.19 8.53 4.52
N GLU A 174 -3.87 8.73 4.51
CA GLU A 174 -2.97 8.05 3.56
C GLU A 174 -2.84 6.53 3.82
N LEU A 175 -2.93 6.09 5.08
CA LEU A 175 -2.81 4.69 5.46
C LEU A 175 -4.09 3.89 5.18
N ASP A 176 -5.26 4.50 5.37
CA ASP A 176 -6.55 3.89 5.05
C ASP A 176 -7.53 4.90 4.41
N PRO A 177 -7.37 5.18 3.11
CA PRO A 177 -8.22 6.15 2.39
C PRO A 177 -9.70 5.74 2.31
N GLU A 178 -9.98 4.44 2.43
CA GLU A 178 -11.34 3.87 2.45
C GLU A 178 -11.88 3.69 3.87
N GLY A 179 -11.04 3.96 4.89
CA GLY A 179 -11.37 3.97 6.30
C GLY A 179 -12.45 5.00 6.57
N LYS A 180 -13.70 4.56 6.44
CA LYS A 180 -14.89 5.35 6.74
C LYS A 180 -14.80 5.85 8.17
N GLU A 181 -14.55 7.15 8.26
CA GLU A 181 -14.68 7.98 9.45
C GLU A 181 -13.73 7.58 10.59
N LEU A 182 -12.80 8.49 10.89
CA LEU A 182 -12.17 8.55 12.21
C LEU A 182 -13.25 8.28 13.27
N PRO A 183 -13.03 7.35 14.22
CA PRO A 183 -14.06 6.92 15.14
C PRO A 183 -14.85 8.13 15.65
N ALA A 184 -16.16 8.18 15.39
CA ALA A 184 -17.03 9.30 15.81
C ALA A 184 -16.91 9.59 17.33
N ASN A 185 -16.43 8.60 18.07
CA ASN A 185 -16.08 8.61 19.48
C ASN A 185 -14.92 9.58 19.82
N LEU A 186 -13.97 9.80 18.90
CA LEU A 186 -12.90 10.80 18.96
C LEU A 186 -13.40 12.20 18.58
N ILE A 187 -14.53 12.23 17.87
CA ILE A 187 -15.26 13.41 17.41
C ILE A 187 -16.41 13.69 18.42
N GLN A 188 -16.12 13.80 19.71
CA GLN A 188 -17.15 14.20 20.67
C GLN A 188 -17.66 15.62 20.39
N ALA A 189 -18.98 15.76 20.43
CA ALA A 189 -19.83 16.80 19.85
C ALA A 189 -19.61 18.28 20.30
N GLY A 190 -18.52 18.61 20.97
CA GLY A 190 -18.18 19.98 21.39
C GLY A 190 -17.09 20.66 20.57
N THR A 191 -16.24 19.91 19.86
CA THR A 191 -15.02 20.42 19.18
C THR A 191 -15.20 20.56 17.66
N ILE A 192 -16.30 20.03 17.12
CA ILE A 192 -16.52 19.77 15.70
C ILE A 192 -16.63 21.03 14.86
N THR A 193 -17.19 22.14 15.36
CA THR A 193 -17.41 23.31 14.50
C THR A 193 -16.11 23.84 13.92
N LYS A 194 -15.10 24.10 14.76
CA LYS A 194 -13.83 24.64 14.25
C LYS A 194 -13.00 23.66 13.43
N LEU A 195 -13.07 22.36 13.75
CA LEU A 195 -12.28 21.34 13.05
C LEU A 195 -12.94 20.93 11.73
N ASN A 196 -14.28 20.85 11.67
CA ASN A 196 -14.99 20.71 10.39
C ASN A 196 -14.84 21.96 9.53
N ASP A 197 -14.87 23.15 10.11
CA ASP A 197 -14.62 24.39 9.36
C ASP A 197 -13.19 24.39 8.79
N PHE A 198 -12.19 23.96 9.58
CA PHE A 198 -10.81 23.87 9.14
C PHE A 198 -10.59 22.78 8.08
N VAL A 199 -11.17 21.58 8.27
CA VAL A 199 -11.10 20.48 7.29
C VAL A 199 -11.83 20.86 6.00
N SER A 200 -12.97 21.56 6.09
CA SER A 200 -13.70 22.09 4.94
C SER A 200 -12.88 23.13 4.19
N GLN A 201 -12.29 24.10 4.89
CA GLN A 201 -11.43 25.12 4.30
C GLN A 201 -10.17 24.52 3.66
N THR A 202 -9.58 23.49 4.28
CA THR A 202 -8.41 22.80 3.75
C THR A 202 -8.76 22.02 2.48
N LYS A 203 -9.94 21.38 2.44
CA LYS A 203 -10.46 20.72 1.24
C LYS A 203 -10.74 21.73 0.12
N GLU A 204 -11.33 22.88 0.43
CA GLU A 204 -11.53 23.97 -0.54
C GLU A 204 -10.20 24.48 -1.12
N ILE A 205 -9.19 24.72 -0.26
CA ILE A 205 -7.85 25.12 -0.71
C ILE A 205 -7.23 24.05 -1.61
N LEU A 206 -7.32 22.78 -1.24
CA LEU A 206 -6.81 21.67 -2.06
C LEU A 206 -7.51 21.57 -3.42
N GLU A 207 -8.81 21.83 -3.47
CA GLU A 207 -9.56 21.87 -4.74
C GLU A 207 -9.18 23.06 -5.60
N GLU A 208 -9.02 24.24 -5.02
CA GLU A 208 -8.59 25.44 -5.74
C GLU A 208 -7.18 25.29 -6.32
N LEU A 209 -6.25 24.70 -5.56
CA LEU A 209 -4.91 24.39 -6.04
C LEU A 209 -4.92 23.39 -7.21
N LYS A 210 -5.80 22.37 -7.15
CA LYS A 210 -6.00 21.42 -8.25
C LYS A 210 -6.60 22.07 -9.50
N LYS A 211 -7.46 23.09 -9.34
CA LYS A 211 -8.03 23.87 -10.46
C LYS A 211 -7.00 24.84 -11.05
N ALA A 212 -6.15 25.44 -10.22
CA ALA A 212 -5.08 26.34 -10.64
C ALA A 212 -3.99 25.62 -11.43
N ASN A 213 -3.64 24.38 -11.07
CA ASN A 213 -2.67 23.55 -11.79
C ASN A 213 -3.21 22.88 -13.06
N LYS A 214 -4.47 23.16 -13.46
CA LYS A 214 -5.09 22.66 -14.71
C LYS A 214 -5.27 23.75 -15.79
N LYS A 215 -4.71 24.95 -15.59
CA LYS A 215 -4.55 26.00 -16.61
C LYS A 215 -3.10 26.09 -17.03
#